data_AF-A0A174MIS5-F1
#
_entry.id   AF-A0A174MIS5-F1
#
_cell.length_a   1.000
_cell.length_b   1.000
_cell.length_c   1.000
_cell.angle_alpha   90.00
_cell.angle_beta   90.00
_cell.angle_gamma   90.00
#
_symmetry.space_group_name_H-M   'P 1'
#
loop_
_entity.id
_entity.type
_entity.pdbx_description
1 polymer ?
#
loop_
_entity_poly.entity_id
_entity_poly.type
_entity_poly.pdbx_seq_one_letter_code
_entity_poly.pdbx_strand_id
1 'polypeptide(L)'
;MKTFSLFILSLLISIGYLSGADWNVQIARYKQDKACAISYTFDDGLAEHYTLLVPQLEKRGFRGTFWICGSNINKDNENITDTTRMTWPQLREMSDNGHEISNHGWAHKNFARFPIEEIKEDIFKNDSAIFANTGVMPRTFCYPNNNKKAEGRRIAVQNRVGTRTHQRSIGSKSTLQDLEKWVNTLIETNDWGVGMTHGLTYGYDAFRNPQRLWDHLDQVKARENEIWVGTFREVASYIKEREETKLEVVNKKNTLLITPELKLDQELFVEPLTMVITGKEIKKVTVKQGKRKLPVQITDDKVLFDFDPYGGMIKVTLKIQK
;
A
#
# COMPACT_ATOMS: atom_id res chain seq x y z
N MET A 1 -4.16 -36.51 26.33
CA MET A 1 -4.28 -36.73 24.87
C MET A 1 -4.07 -35.39 24.18
N LYS A 2 -2.90 -35.18 23.56
CA LYS A 2 -2.54 -33.92 22.88
C LYS A 2 -2.89 -34.08 21.41
N THR A 3 -3.84 -33.28 20.92
CA THR A 3 -4.19 -33.21 19.50
C THR A 3 -3.12 -32.41 18.77
N PHE A 4 -2.32 -33.09 17.94
CA PHE A 4 -1.41 -32.47 16.98
C PHE A 4 -2.25 -31.89 15.82
N SER A 5 -2.26 -30.57 15.66
CA SER A 5 -2.76 -29.94 14.43
C SER A 5 -1.72 -30.13 13.33
N LEU A 6 -2.06 -30.91 12.30
CA LEU A 6 -1.32 -30.97 11.04
C LEU A 6 -1.41 -29.60 10.34
N PHE A 7 -0.29 -28.93 10.17
CA PHE A 7 -0.14 -27.87 9.17
C PHE A 7 -0.13 -28.53 7.79
N ILE A 8 -1.15 -28.25 6.98
CA ILE A 8 -1.12 -28.57 5.56
C ILE A 8 -0.16 -27.58 4.90
N LEU A 9 1.05 -28.05 4.62
CA LEU A 9 2.02 -27.38 3.77
C LEU A 9 1.43 -27.36 2.36
N SER A 10 0.92 -26.19 1.94
CA SER A 10 0.51 -25.97 0.55
C SER A 10 1.76 -26.04 -0.34
N LEU A 11 2.00 -27.22 -0.90
CA LEU A 11 2.99 -27.48 -1.91
C LEU A 11 2.60 -26.66 -3.15
N LEU A 12 3.29 -25.54 -3.37
CA LEU A 12 3.26 -24.82 -4.65
C LEU A 12 3.82 -25.77 -5.70
N ILE A 13 2.93 -26.37 -6.49
CA ILE A 13 3.31 -27.13 -7.68
C ILE A 13 3.77 -26.10 -8.71
N SER A 14 5.07 -25.86 -8.77
CA SER A 14 5.74 -25.18 -9.87
C SER A 14 5.65 -26.07 -11.12
N ILE A 15 4.56 -25.92 -11.87
CA ILE A 15 4.39 -26.57 -13.16
C ILE A 15 5.28 -25.84 -14.18
N GLY A 16 6.35 -26.51 -14.59
CA GLY A 16 7.02 -26.29 -15.87
C GLY A 16 8.23 -25.37 -15.86
N TYR A 17 9.34 -25.79 -15.24
CA TYR A 17 10.65 -25.38 -15.76
C TYR A 17 10.87 -26.09 -17.11
N LEU A 18 10.46 -25.44 -18.20
CA LEU A 18 11.15 -25.68 -19.46
C LEU A 18 12.48 -24.93 -19.37
N SER A 19 13.51 -25.66 -18.94
CA SER A 19 14.91 -25.28 -19.13
C SER A 19 15.15 -25.01 -20.62
N GLY A 20 15.33 -23.73 -20.97
CA GLY A 20 15.58 -23.31 -22.36
C GLY A 20 15.42 -21.82 -22.68
N ALA A 21 15.01 -20.96 -21.74
CA ALA A 21 14.97 -19.52 -21.97
C ALA A 21 16.17 -18.82 -21.32
N ASP A 22 16.97 -18.10 -22.13
CA ASP A 22 18.09 -17.22 -21.71
C ASP A 22 17.70 -16.07 -20.75
N TRP A 23 16.42 -15.95 -20.41
CA TRP A 23 15.83 -14.80 -19.72
C TRP A 23 14.92 -15.27 -18.59
N ASN A 24 15.09 -14.68 -17.40
CA ASN A 24 14.14 -14.76 -16.31
C ASN A 24 13.22 -13.54 -16.37
N VAL A 25 11.91 -13.78 -16.32
CA VAL A 25 10.87 -12.74 -16.38
C VAL A 25 9.96 -12.93 -15.18
N GLN A 26 9.86 -11.90 -14.35
CA GLN A 26 9.04 -11.95 -13.14
C GLN A 26 8.44 -10.57 -12.84
N ILE A 27 7.39 -10.55 -12.04
CA ILE A 27 6.85 -9.32 -11.47
C ILE A 27 7.61 -9.03 -10.17
N ALA A 28 8.13 -7.80 -10.04
CA ALA A 28 8.86 -7.37 -8.85
C ALA A 28 7.98 -7.49 -7.60
N ARG A 29 8.60 -7.84 -6.46
CA ARG A 29 7.87 -7.94 -5.19
C ARG A 29 7.24 -6.59 -4.79
N TYR A 30 7.94 -5.50 -5.05
CA TYR A 30 7.48 -4.14 -4.85
C TYR A 30 7.80 -3.29 -6.08
N LYS A 31 7.07 -2.18 -6.21
CA LYS A 31 7.24 -1.21 -7.29
C LYS A 31 8.72 -0.83 -7.45
N GLN A 32 9.19 -0.72 -8.70
CA GLN A 32 10.59 -0.42 -9.04
C GLN A 32 11.63 -1.40 -8.46
N ASP A 33 11.22 -2.63 -8.12
CA ASP A 33 12.11 -3.66 -7.58
C ASP A 33 12.80 -3.23 -6.27
N LYS A 34 12.06 -2.46 -5.45
CA LYS A 34 12.48 -2.10 -4.09
C LYS A 34 12.53 -3.35 -3.22
N ALA A 35 13.45 -3.35 -2.25
CA ALA A 35 13.64 -4.46 -1.33
C ALA A 35 12.42 -4.62 -0.40
N CYS A 36 11.86 -3.51 0.08
CA CYS A 36 10.72 -3.51 1.00
C CYS A 36 9.73 -2.38 0.69
N ALA A 37 8.58 -2.41 1.37
CA ALA A 37 7.61 -1.32 1.32
C ALA A 37 7.24 -0.83 2.73
N ILE A 38 6.93 0.46 2.87
CA ILE A 38 6.43 1.06 4.11
C ILE A 38 5.20 1.89 3.81
N SER A 39 4.12 1.64 4.57
CA SER A 39 2.94 2.50 4.62
C SER A 39 2.84 3.16 5.98
N TYR A 40 2.93 4.49 5.99
CA TYR A 40 2.72 5.29 7.19
C TYR A 40 1.24 5.62 7.33
N THR A 41 0.65 5.19 8.44
CA THR A 41 -0.77 5.32 8.68
C THR A 41 -1.08 6.07 9.98
N PHE A 42 -2.11 6.92 9.94
CA PHE A 42 -2.44 7.86 11.00
C PHE A 42 -3.93 7.77 11.33
N ASP A 43 -4.24 7.49 12.60
CA ASP A 43 -5.60 7.16 13.02
C ASP A 43 -6.34 8.38 13.59
N ASP A 44 -7.67 8.38 13.44
CA ASP A 44 -8.65 9.28 14.04
C ASP A 44 -8.73 10.73 13.50
N GLY A 45 -7.91 11.10 12.52
CA GLY A 45 -8.01 12.40 11.84
C GLY A 45 -7.73 13.63 12.72
N LEU A 46 -6.63 13.63 13.47
CA LEU A 46 -6.23 14.75 14.32
C LEU A 46 -5.82 15.97 13.51
N ALA A 47 -6.12 17.18 14.00
CA ALA A 47 -5.80 18.43 13.30
C ALA A 47 -4.31 18.58 12.96
N GLU A 48 -3.41 18.04 13.81
CA GLU A 48 -1.96 18.09 13.60
C GLU A 48 -1.47 17.19 12.46
N HIS A 49 -2.31 16.26 11.98
CA HIS A 49 -2.03 15.51 10.75
C HIS A 49 -1.92 16.45 9.56
N TYR A 50 -2.87 17.37 9.44
CA TYR A 50 -2.88 18.38 8.38
C TYR A 50 -1.81 19.45 8.61
N THR A 51 -1.77 20.05 9.80
CA THR A 51 -0.97 21.28 10.03
C THR A 51 0.53 21.03 10.18
N LEU A 52 0.94 19.86 10.68
CA LEU A 52 2.35 19.55 10.97
C LEU A 52 2.90 18.39 10.13
N LEU A 53 2.14 17.32 9.97
CA LEU A 53 2.63 16.08 9.38
C LEU A 53 2.61 16.07 7.85
N VAL A 54 1.48 16.43 7.22
CA VAL A 54 1.33 16.41 5.75
C VAL A 54 2.45 17.20 5.06
N PRO A 55 2.78 18.45 5.45
CA PRO A 55 3.88 19.19 4.83
C PRO A 55 5.23 18.45 4.92
N GLN A 56 5.46 17.68 5.99
CA GLN A 56 6.70 16.95 6.21
C GLN A 56 6.77 15.66 5.41
N LEU A 57 5.64 14.99 5.18
CA LEU A 57 5.57 13.86 4.24
C LEU A 57 5.81 14.34 2.82
N GLU A 58 5.09 15.39 2.40
CA GLU A 58 5.18 15.91 1.04
C GLU A 58 6.58 16.44 0.70
N LYS A 59 7.24 17.12 1.64
CA LYS A 59 8.64 17.58 1.49
C LYS A 59 9.60 16.45 1.11
N ARG A 60 9.30 15.21 1.49
CA ARG A 60 10.12 14.01 1.21
C ARG A 60 9.63 13.23 -0.01
N GLY A 61 8.54 13.68 -0.64
CA GLY A 61 7.85 12.99 -1.72
C GLY A 61 7.00 11.80 -1.25
N PHE A 62 6.69 11.73 0.05
CA PHE A 62 5.89 10.64 0.61
C PHE A 62 4.41 11.00 0.64
N ARG A 63 3.59 9.95 0.64
CA ARG A 63 2.15 10.01 0.91
C ARG A 63 1.82 9.03 2.04
N GLY A 64 0.98 9.49 2.95
CA GLY A 64 0.46 8.71 4.08
C GLY A 64 -1.01 8.33 3.90
N THR A 65 -1.46 7.40 4.74
CA THR A 65 -2.86 6.98 4.86
C THR A 65 -3.47 7.50 6.15
N PHE A 66 -4.65 8.09 6.07
CA PHE A 66 -5.37 8.67 7.21
C PHE A 66 -6.69 7.94 7.40
N TRP A 67 -6.85 7.31 8.56
CA TRP A 67 -8.04 6.56 8.93
C TRP A 67 -9.01 7.49 9.67
N ILE A 68 -10.08 7.87 8.99
CA ILE A 68 -10.99 8.92 9.43
C ILE A 68 -12.21 8.33 10.15
N CYS A 69 -12.48 8.89 11.32
CA CYS A 69 -13.74 8.69 12.05
C CYS A 69 -14.68 9.86 11.71
N GLY A 70 -15.63 9.64 10.80
CA GLY A 70 -16.47 10.71 10.26
C GLY A 70 -17.25 11.51 11.31
N SER A 71 -17.67 10.89 12.42
CA SER A 71 -18.35 11.59 13.52
C SER A 71 -17.47 12.63 14.22
N ASN A 72 -16.15 12.45 14.21
CA ASN A 72 -15.20 13.37 14.81
C ASN A 72 -14.89 14.57 13.90
N ILE A 73 -15.03 14.38 12.58
CA ILE A 73 -14.82 15.41 11.55
C ILE A 73 -16.11 16.21 11.32
N ASN A 74 -17.25 15.52 11.29
CA ASN A 74 -18.54 16.08 10.96
C ASN A 74 -19.16 16.78 12.16
N LYS A 75 -18.71 18.02 12.41
CA LYS A 75 -19.20 18.90 13.47
C LYS A 75 -20.34 19.76 12.95
N ASP A 76 -21.31 20.06 13.81
CA ASP A 76 -22.30 21.09 13.53
C ASP A 76 -21.60 22.45 13.41
N ASN A 77 -21.74 23.08 12.24
CA ASN A 77 -21.07 24.32 11.87
C ASN A 77 -21.42 25.51 12.79
N GLU A 78 -22.45 25.39 13.61
CA GLU A 78 -22.94 26.47 14.47
C GLU A 78 -22.18 26.57 15.80
N ASN A 79 -21.50 25.50 16.26
CA ASN A 79 -20.77 25.49 17.54
C ASN A 79 -19.54 24.56 17.52
N ILE A 80 -18.44 24.99 16.88
CA ILE A 80 -17.18 24.23 16.89
C ILE A 80 -16.49 24.39 18.26
N THR A 81 -16.71 23.42 19.14
CA THR A 81 -16.05 23.39 20.47
C THR A 81 -14.77 22.56 20.49
N ASP A 82 -14.64 21.59 19.59
CA ASP A 82 -13.45 20.76 19.45
C ASP A 82 -12.64 21.21 18.23
N THR A 83 -11.40 21.62 18.42
CA THR A 83 -10.45 22.01 17.36
C THR A 83 -9.34 20.98 17.15
N THR A 84 -9.43 19.82 17.81
CA THR A 84 -8.41 18.76 17.78
C THR A 84 -8.51 17.83 16.58
N ARG A 85 -9.49 18.05 15.69
CA ARG A 85 -9.76 17.22 14.51
C ARG A 85 -9.65 18.04 13.24
N MET A 86 -9.27 17.39 12.14
CA MET A 86 -9.30 18.00 10.82
C MET A 86 -10.74 18.33 10.38
N THR A 87 -10.86 19.13 9.33
CA THR A 87 -12.13 19.44 8.66
C THR A 87 -12.24 18.70 7.32
N TRP A 88 -13.46 18.58 6.79
CA TRP A 88 -13.66 18.00 5.46
C TRP A 88 -12.91 18.73 4.33
N PRO A 89 -12.84 20.08 4.28
CA PRO A 89 -11.98 20.78 3.33
C PRO A 89 -10.51 20.37 3.40
N GLN A 90 -9.95 20.24 4.61
CA GLN A 90 -8.56 19.81 4.79
C GLN A 90 -8.34 18.38 4.28
N LEU A 91 -9.27 17.47 4.57
CA LEU A 91 -9.21 16.08 4.08
C LEU A 91 -9.33 16.00 2.56
N ARG A 92 -10.17 16.85 1.95
CA ARG A 92 -10.28 16.96 0.48
C ARG A 92 -8.94 17.40 -0.12
N GLU A 93 -8.34 18.46 0.39
CA GLU A 93 -7.04 18.95 -0.08
C GLU A 93 -5.95 17.88 0.04
N MET A 94 -5.88 17.18 1.16
CA MET A 94 -4.95 16.06 1.34
C MET A 94 -5.19 14.96 0.29
N SER A 95 -6.46 14.60 0.05
CA SER A 95 -6.85 13.60 -0.95
C SER A 95 -6.43 14.03 -2.36
N ASP A 96 -6.67 15.29 -2.73
CA ASP A 96 -6.31 15.85 -4.04
C ASP A 96 -4.78 15.87 -4.24
N ASN A 97 -4.01 16.02 -3.15
CA ASN A 97 -2.56 15.92 -3.17
C ASN A 97 -2.03 14.48 -3.18
N GLY A 98 -2.89 13.47 -3.19
CA GLY A 98 -2.53 12.05 -3.31
C GLY A 98 -2.34 11.31 -1.98
N HIS A 99 -2.74 11.91 -0.85
CA HIS A 99 -2.84 11.16 0.41
C HIS A 99 -4.08 10.24 0.38
N GLU A 100 -3.97 9.08 1.02
CA GLU A 100 -5.11 8.20 1.14
C GLU A 100 -5.98 8.62 2.33
N ILE A 101 -7.22 9.03 2.07
CA ILE A 101 -8.23 9.26 3.09
C ILE A 101 -9.17 8.06 3.12
N SER A 102 -9.19 7.34 4.23
CA SER A 102 -9.90 6.06 4.29
C SER A 102 -10.63 5.83 5.61
N ASN A 103 -11.35 4.73 5.70
CA ASN A 103 -12.42 4.53 6.66
C ASN A 103 -11.94 3.90 7.97
N HIS A 104 -12.30 4.53 9.10
CA HIS A 104 -12.07 4.04 10.46
C HIS A 104 -13.38 3.84 11.28
N GLY A 105 -14.49 3.57 10.59
CA GLY A 105 -15.84 3.61 11.14
C GLY A 105 -16.35 5.04 11.31
N TRP A 106 -17.67 5.24 11.32
CA TRP A 106 -18.26 6.56 11.50
C TRP A 106 -18.03 7.06 12.92
N ALA A 107 -18.46 6.30 13.91
CA ALA A 107 -18.38 6.61 15.35
C ALA A 107 -17.30 5.80 16.07
N HIS A 108 -16.34 5.23 15.34
CA HIS A 108 -15.28 4.38 15.90
C HIS A 108 -15.87 3.22 16.77
N LYS A 109 -16.94 2.59 16.28
CA LYS A 109 -17.63 1.53 17.04
C LYS A 109 -16.74 0.29 17.19
N ASN A 110 -16.71 -0.28 18.40
CA ASN A 110 -15.95 -1.50 18.67
C ASN A 110 -16.71 -2.73 18.16
N PHE A 111 -16.13 -3.44 17.20
CA PHE A 111 -16.76 -4.58 16.52
C PHE A 111 -17.13 -5.74 17.46
N ALA A 112 -16.55 -5.79 18.67
CA ALA A 112 -16.91 -6.80 19.66
C ALA A 112 -18.12 -6.47 20.51
N ARG A 113 -18.54 -5.21 20.57
CA ARG A 113 -19.53 -4.70 21.53
C ARG A 113 -20.85 -4.30 20.91
N PHE A 114 -20.90 -4.13 19.59
CA PHE A 114 -22.11 -3.69 18.88
C PHE A 114 -22.68 -4.79 17.98
N PRO A 115 -24.01 -4.81 17.75
CA PRO A 115 -24.65 -5.67 16.76
C PRO A 115 -24.06 -5.49 15.36
N ILE A 116 -24.10 -6.55 14.55
CA ILE A 116 -23.49 -6.55 13.22
C ILE A 116 -24.10 -5.51 12.27
N GLU A 117 -25.41 -5.27 12.33
CA GLU A 117 -26.07 -4.25 11.50
C GLU A 117 -25.63 -2.84 11.89
N GLU A 118 -25.37 -2.58 13.18
CA GLU A 118 -24.81 -1.30 13.61
C GLU A 118 -23.38 -1.09 13.13
N ILE A 119 -22.58 -2.15 13.06
CA ILE A 119 -21.23 -2.10 12.49
C ILE A 119 -21.30 -1.83 10.99
N LYS A 120 -22.22 -2.49 10.29
CA LYS A 120 -22.46 -2.27 8.86
C LYS A 120 -22.84 -0.84 8.56
N GLU A 121 -23.80 -0.29 9.32
CA GLU A 121 -24.20 1.11 9.20
C GLU A 121 -23.03 2.05 9.48
N ASP A 122 -22.25 1.78 10.53
CA ASP A 122 -21.08 2.60 10.91
C ASP A 122 -20.02 2.66 9.79
N ILE A 123 -19.74 1.52 9.14
CA ILE A 123 -18.83 1.45 8.00
C ILE A 123 -19.39 2.24 6.81
N PHE A 124 -20.62 1.93 6.37
CA PHE A 124 -21.19 2.49 5.15
C PHE A 124 -21.52 3.97 5.25
N LYS A 125 -21.92 4.44 6.43
CA LYS A 125 -22.13 5.85 6.70
C LYS A 125 -20.83 6.62 6.53
N ASN A 126 -19.71 6.09 7.02
CA ASN A 126 -18.42 6.72 6.88
C ASN A 126 -17.88 6.68 5.44
N ASP A 127 -18.12 5.58 4.71
CA ASP A 127 -17.82 5.53 3.27
C ASP A 127 -18.55 6.65 2.52
N SER A 128 -19.85 6.79 2.79
CA SER A 128 -20.69 7.80 2.14
C SER A 128 -20.21 9.21 2.48
N ALA A 129 -19.86 9.46 3.75
CA ALA A 129 -19.38 10.76 4.19
C ALA A 129 -18.02 11.14 3.57
N ILE A 130 -17.06 10.21 3.55
CA ILE A 130 -15.76 10.46 2.91
C ILE A 130 -15.97 10.71 1.42
N PHE A 131 -16.72 9.85 0.72
CA PHE A 131 -16.98 10.01 -0.71
C PHE A 131 -17.65 11.36 -1.04
N ALA A 132 -18.67 11.76 -0.27
CA ALA A 132 -19.34 13.05 -0.48
C ALA A 132 -18.39 14.25 -0.28
N ASN A 133 -17.43 14.13 0.64
CA ASN A 133 -16.53 15.23 1.01
C ASN A 133 -15.18 15.23 0.32
N THR A 134 -14.76 14.15 -0.34
CA THR A 134 -13.49 14.08 -1.08
C THR A 134 -13.67 13.75 -2.56
N GLY A 135 -14.79 13.16 -2.95
CA GLY A 135 -15.01 12.59 -4.29
C GLY A 135 -14.33 11.24 -4.51
N VAL A 136 -13.62 10.70 -3.50
CA VAL A 136 -12.88 9.44 -3.58
C VAL A 136 -13.50 8.42 -2.65
N MET A 137 -13.89 7.27 -3.19
CA MET A 137 -14.47 6.18 -2.40
C MET A 137 -13.37 5.45 -1.62
N PRO A 138 -13.51 5.28 -0.28
CA PRO A 138 -12.55 4.50 0.50
C PRO A 138 -12.45 3.05 0.00
N ARG A 139 -11.26 2.66 -0.45
CA ARG A 139 -10.97 1.28 -0.91
C ARG A 139 -10.19 0.46 0.11
N THR A 140 -10.03 0.97 1.33
CA THR A 140 -9.40 0.25 2.42
C THR A 140 -10.19 0.45 3.72
N PHE A 141 -9.84 -0.27 4.77
CA PHE A 141 -10.49 -0.12 6.07
C PHE A 141 -9.54 -0.42 7.21
N CYS A 142 -9.65 0.36 8.29
CA CYS A 142 -8.96 0.10 9.54
C CYS A 142 -9.97 -0.16 10.65
N TYR A 143 -9.77 -1.27 11.37
CA TYR A 143 -10.67 -1.71 12.43
C TYR A 143 -10.51 -0.87 13.70
N PRO A 144 -11.57 -0.19 14.19
CA PRO A 144 -11.56 0.46 15.50
C PRO A 144 -11.09 -0.48 16.60
N ASN A 145 -10.21 0.02 17.47
CA ASN A 145 -9.55 -0.76 18.53
C ASN A 145 -8.84 -2.05 18.05
N ASN A 146 -8.50 -2.13 16.76
CA ASN A 146 -7.86 -3.30 16.14
C ASN A 146 -8.67 -4.61 16.24
N ASN A 147 -9.99 -4.52 16.48
CA ASN A 147 -10.87 -5.67 16.67
C ASN A 147 -11.37 -6.23 15.34
N LYS A 148 -11.01 -7.49 15.04
CA LYS A 148 -11.24 -8.12 13.73
C LYS A 148 -12.19 -9.32 13.83
N LYS A 149 -13.23 -9.23 14.66
CA LYS A 149 -14.27 -10.29 14.71
C LYS A 149 -14.71 -10.67 13.30
N ALA A 150 -14.85 -11.98 13.06
CA ALA A 150 -15.00 -12.54 11.73
C ALA A 150 -16.18 -11.94 10.94
N GLU A 151 -17.31 -11.71 11.60
CA GLU A 151 -18.51 -11.12 11.00
C GLU A 151 -18.28 -9.68 10.55
N GLY A 152 -17.73 -8.83 11.43
CA GLY A 152 -17.38 -7.46 11.07
C GLY A 152 -16.32 -7.39 9.97
N ARG A 153 -15.34 -8.31 9.98
CA ARG A 153 -14.35 -8.45 8.89
C ARG A 153 -15.02 -8.79 7.55
N ARG A 154 -16.02 -9.67 7.52
CA ARG A 154 -16.73 -10.02 6.27
C ARG A 154 -17.40 -8.81 5.62
N ILE A 155 -17.85 -7.83 6.42
CA ILE A 155 -18.43 -6.58 5.92
C ILE A 155 -17.32 -5.62 5.50
N ALA A 156 -16.33 -5.42 6.37
CA ALA A 156 -15.24 -4.47 6.16
C ALA A 156 -14.33 -4.79 4.95
N VAL A 157 -14.36 -6.01 4.40
CA VAL A 157 -13.57 -6.38 3.20
C VAL A 157 -14.31 -6.15 1.89
N GLN A 158 -15.63 -5.90 1.92
CA GLN A 158 -16.42 -5.75 0.69
C GLN A 158 -16.01 -4.49 -0.08
N ASN A 159 -15.89 -4.59 -1.40
CA ASN A 159 -15.55 -3.49 -2.32
C ASN A 159 -14.26 -2.73 -1.96
N ARG A 160 -13.25 -3.47 -1.48
CA ARG A 160 -11.97 -2.92 -1.01
C ARG A 160 -10.80 -3.76 -1.47
N VAL A 161 -9.66 -3.10 -1.63
CA VAL A 161 -8.38 -3.74 -1.99
C VAL A 161 -7.65 -4.31 -0.77
N GLY A 162 -7.96 -3.83 0.44
CA GLY A 162 -7.33 -4.33 1.66
C GLY A 162 -7.96 -3.79 2.94
N THR A 163 -7.65 -4.44 4.06
CA THR A 163 -7.97 -3.93 5.40
C THR A 163 -6.75 -4.07 6.29
N ARG A 164 -6.51 -3.13 7.23
CA ARG A 164 -5.32 -3.15 8.09
C ARG A 164 -5.38 -4.31 9.08
N THR A 165 -4.75 -5.42 8.75
CA THR A 165 -4.73 -6.64 9.58
C THR A 165 -3.51 -6.72 10.50
N HIS A 166 -2.44 -6.01 10.18
CA HIS A 166 -1.22 -5.89 10.96
C HIS A 166 -0.74 -4.44 10.98
N GLN A 167 0.04 -4.09 12.00
CA GLN A 167 0.65 -2.76 12.18
C GLN A 167 1.74 -2.85 13.24
N ARG A 168 2.64 -1.86 13.27
CA ARG A 168 3.44 -1.54 14.47
C ARG A 168 3.21 -0.10 14.91
N SER A 169 3.31 0.13 16.21
CA SER A 169 3.43 1.49 16.75
C SER A 169 4.74 2.11 16.29
N ILE A 170 4.70 3.33 15.77
CA ILE A 170 5.90 4.12 15.45
C ILE A 170 6.10 5.31 16.38
N GLY A 171 5.09 5.67 17.18
CA GLY A 171 5.08 6.86 18.01
C GLY A 171 5.70 6.65 19.39
N SER A 172 4.92 6.88 20.45
CA SER A 172 5.40 6.86 21.84
C SER A 172 6.13 5.58 22.26
N LYS A 173 5.77 4.44 21.66
CA LYS A 173 6.27 3.11 22.05
C LYS A 173 7.52 2.65 21.28
N SER A 174 8.08 3.50 20.41
CA SER A 174 9.27 3.14 19.62
C SER A 174 10.33 4.23 19.71
N THR A 175 11.54 3.89 20.17
CA THR A 175 12.68 4.81 20.10
C THR A 175 13.16 4.97 18.65
N LEU A 176 14.03 5.95 18.36
CA LEU A 176 14.65 6.07 17.03
C LEU A 176 15.40 4.79 16.63
N GLN A 177 16.09 4.16 17.58
CA GLN A 177 16.80 2.89 17.37
C GLN A 177 15.83 1.74 17.03
N ASP A 178 14.66 1.69 17.68
CA ASP A 178 13.63 0.69 17.35
C ASP A 178 13.03 0.90 15.96
N LEU A 179 12.92 2.16 15.52
CA LEU A 179 12.44 2.50 14.18
C LEU A 179 13.48 2.14 13.12
N GLU A 180 14.75 2.45 13.35
CA GLU A 180 15.85 2.09 12.47
C GLU A 180 15.98 0.56 12.32
N LYS A 181 15.98 -0.16 13.44
CA LYS A 181 16.03 -1.64 13.45
C LYS A 181 14.90 -2.24 12.63
N TRP A 182 13.69 -1.70 12.75
CA TRP A 182 12.55 -2.19 11.96
C TRP A 182 12.72 -1.96 10.47
N VAL A 183 13.21 -0.80 10.05
CA VAL A 183 13.48 -0.55 8.63
C VAL A 183 14.52 -1.54 8.10
N ASN A 184 15.60 -1.78 8.86
CA ASN A 184 16.62 -2.76 8.48
C ASN A 184 16.01 -4.16 8.34
N THR A 185 15.20 -4.59 9.31
CA THR A 185 14.50 -5.87 9.24
C THR A 185 13.61 -5.96 8.01
N LEU A 186 12.83 -4.92 7.68
CA LEU A 186 11.97 -4.94 6.48
C LEU A 186 12.77 -5.11 5.19
N ILE A 187 13.92 -4.44 5.09
CA ILE A 187 14.83 -4.57 3.94
C ILE A 187 15.38 -6.00 3.87
N GLU A 188 15.87 -6.54 4.98
CA GLU A 188 16.45 -7.88 5.08
C GLU A 188 15.44 -9.00 4.79
N THR A 189 14.18 -8.85 5.22
CA THR A 189 13.13 -9.87 5.03
C THR A 189 12.27 -9.63 3.79
N ASN A 190 12.51 -8.53 3.07
CA ASN A 190 11.72 -8.07 1.94
C ASN A 190 10.22 -7.92 2.28
N ASP A 191 9.90 -7.42 3.47
CA ASP A 191 8.54 -7.33 3.99
C ASP A 191 7.87 -5.97 3.76
N TRP A 192 6.56 -5.94 3.97
CA TRP A 192 5.77 -4.71 3.99
C TRP A 192 5.54 -4.27 5.44
N GLY A 193 6.03 -3.09 5.79
CA GLY A 193 5.82 -2.47 7.08
C GLY A 193 4.62 -1.54 7.08
N VAL A 194 3.72 -1.71 8.05
CA VAL A 194 2.60 -0.77 8.30
C VAL A 194 2.85 -0.05 9.63
N GLY A 195 3.29 1.21 9.54
CA GLY A 195 3.49 2.08 10.70
C GLY A 195 2.18 2.73 11.14
N MET A 196 1.96 2.82 12.45
CA MET A 196 0.79 3.45 13.05
C MET A 196 1.20 4.41 14.18
N THR A 197 0.65 5.62 14.15
CA THR A 197 0.52 6.50 15.31
C THR A 197 -0.86 7.17 15.25
N HIS A 198 -1.34 7.74 16.36
CA HIS A 198 -2.51 8.64 16.29
C HIS A 198 -2.07 10.09 16.32
N GLY A 199 -1.07 10.46 17.12
CA GLY A 199 -0.65 11.86 17.23
C GLY A 199 0.85 12.11 17.07
N LEU A 200 1.18 13.38 17.02
CA LEU A 200 2.54 13.92 17.06
C LEU A 200 2.80 14.55 18.42
N THR A 201 1.93 15.45 18.89
CA THR A 201 2.10 16.18 20.16
C THR A 201 1.11 15.73 21.23
N TYR A 202 -0.10 15.31 20.85
CA TYR A 202 -1.16 14.86 21.76
C TYR A 202 -1.89 13.62 21.25
N GLY A 203 -2.76 13.04 22.09
CA GLY A 203 -3.52 11.84 21.75
C GLY A 203 -2.78 10.54 22.04
N TYR A 204 -3.40 9.42 21.64
CA TYR A 204 -2.85 8.09 21.85
C TYR A 204 -1.59 7.87 21.02
N ASP A 205 -0.62 7.15 21.60
CA ASP A 205 0.64 6.80 20.94
C ASP A 205 1.44 7.99 20.36
N ALA A 206 1.19 9.22 20.81
CA ALA A 206 1.80 10.39 20.22
C ALA A 206 3.33 10.42 20.39
N PHE A 207 4.06 10.91 19.39
CA PHE A 207 5.52 11.07 19.45
C PHE A 207 5.98 11.96 20.61
N ARG A 208 5.14 12.91 21.06
CA ARG A 208 5.37 14.01 22.00
C ARG A 208 6.38 15.06 21.53
N ASN A 209 7.43 14.61 20.84
CA ASN A 209 8.34 15.45 20.08
C ASN A 209 8.27 15.04 18.60
N PRO A 210 7.60 15.82 17.72
CA PRO A 210 7.48 15.53 16.30
C PRO A 210 8.82 15.38 15.55
N GLN A 211 9.90 15.98 16.06
CA GLN A 211 11.24 15.86 15.47
C GLN A 211 11.67 14.40 15.31
N ARG A 212 11.27 13.52 16.24
CA ARG A 212 11.57 12.09 16.16
C ARG A 212 10.99 11.42 14.92
N LEU A 213 9.79 11.84 14.50
CA LEU A 213 9.20 11.33 13.26
C LEU A 213 9.95 11.89 12.04
N TRP A 214 10.32 13.17 12.07
CA TRP A 214 11.05 13.79 10.97
C TRP A 214 12.42 13.13 10.75
N ASP A 215 13.17 12.91 11.83
CA ASP A 215 14.47 12.22 11.79
C ASP A 215 14.33 10.80 11.20
N HIS A 216 13.30 10.07 11.62
CA HIS A 216 13.01 8.75 11.07
C HIS A 216 12.67 8.81 9.57
N LEU A 217 11.82 9.76 9.15
CA LEU A 217 11.46 9.92 7.74
C LEU A 217 12.65 10.34 6.88
N ASP A 218 13.59 11.13 7.41
CA ASP A 218 14.85 11.48 6.72
C ASP A 218 15.74 10.24 6.52
N GLN A 219 15.85 9.38 7.53
CA GLN A 219 16.58 8.11 7.40
C GLN A 219 15.96 7.15 6.37
N VAL A 220 14.63 7.15 6.25
CA VAL A 220 13.93 6.35 5.22
C VAL A 220 14.10 6.97 3.84
N LYS A 221 14.03 8.30 3.73
CA LYS A 221 14.27 9.02 2.47
C LYS A 221 15.69 8.81 1.95
N ALA A 222 16.69 8.78 2.83
CA ALA A 222 18.07 8.47 2.45
C ALA A 222 18.24 7.07 1.82
N ARG A 223 17.27 6.16 2.04
CA ARG A 223 17.23 4.79 1.51
C ARG A 223 16.11 4.58 0.48
N GLU A 224 15.68 5.65 -0.19
CA GLU A 224 14.62 5.58 -1.20
C GLU A 224 14.94 4.66 -2.39
N ASN A 225 16.22 4.32 -2.60
CA ASN A 225 16.62 3.32 -3.59
C ASN A 225 16.23 1.89 -3.22
N GLU A 226 16.06 1.61 -1.93
CA GLU A 226 15.74 0.28 -1.38
C GLU A 226 14.29 0.18 -0.90
N ILE A 227 13.67 1.31 -0.53
CA ILE A 227 12.37 1.34 0.14
C ILE A 227 11.32 2.00 -0.76
N TRP A 228 10.21 1.31 -0.98
CA TRP A 228 9.00 1.94 -1.50
C TRP A 228 8.14 2.49 -0.35
N VAL A 229 8.05 3.81 -0.22
CA VAL A 229 7.06 4.44 0.65
C VAL A 229 5.79 4.71 -0.16
N GLY A 230 4.69 4.03 0.18
CA GLY A 230 3.41 4.15 -0.50
C GLY A 230 2.24 4.16 0.48
N THR A 231 1.10 4.68 0.05
CA THR A 231 -0.14 4.58 0.83
C THR A 231 -0.52 3.11 1.06
N PHE A 232 -1.29 2.83 2.10
CA PHE A 232 -1.77 1.49 2.40
C PHE A 232 -2.56 0.91 1.21
N ARG A 233 -3.41 1.70 0.55
CA ARG A 233 -4.13 1.29 -0.66
C ARG A 233 -3.19 0.83 -1.76
N GLU A 234 -2.19 1.66 -2.12
CA GLU A 234 -1.27 1.35 -3.22
C GLU A 234 -0.51 0.05 -2.94
N VAL A 235 0.05 -0.09 -1.75
CA VAL A 235 0.86 -1.27 -1.41
C VAL A 235 -0.02 -2.52 -1.29
N ALA A 236 -1.20 -2.42 -0.66
CA ALA A 236 -2.14 -3.54 -0.57
C ALA A 236 -2.63 -4.01 -1.94
N SER A 237 -3.01 -3.06 -2.82
CA SER A 237 -3.49 -3.35 -4.16
C SER A 237 -2.37 -3.95 -5.02
N TYR A 238 -1.18 -3.35 -5.03
CA TYR A 238 -0.02 -3.87 -5.76
C TYR A 238 0.32 -5.31 -5.36
N ILE A 239 0.38 -5.60 -4.06
CA ILE A 239 0.69 -6.97 -3.57
C ILE A 239 -0.37 -7.94 -4.08
N LYS A 240 -1.66 -7.59 -3.97
CA LYS A 240 -2.76 -8.45 -4.39
C LYS A 240 -2.78 -8.66 -5.90
N GLU A 241 -2.58 -7.60 -6.68
CA GLU A 241 -2.52 -7.65 -8.14
C GLU A 241 -1.32 -8.48 -8.61
N ARG A 242 -0.14 -8.31 -7.99
CA ARG A 242 1.05 -9.11 -8.27
C ARG A 242 0.81 -10.60 -8.01
N GLU A 243 0.21 -10.95 -6.87
CA GLU A 243 -0.02 -12.34 -6.48
C GLU A 243 -1.02 -13.06 -7.39
N GLU A 244 -1.99 -12.32 -7.92
CA GLU A 244 -3.05 -12.86 -8.77
C GLU A 244 -2.75 -12.75 -10.27
N THR A 245 -1.73 -11.98 -10.66
CA THR A 245 -1.32 -11.85 -12.06
C THR A 245 -0.49 -13.05 -12.48
N LYS A 246 -0.90 -13.67 -13.59
CA LYS A 246 -0.12 -14.71 -14.28
C LYS A 246 0.56 -14.13 -15.50
N LEU A 247 1.80 -14.56 -15.75
CA LEU A 247 2.54 -14.17 -16.95
C LEU A 247 2.68 -15.38 -17.88
N GLU A 248 2.21 -15.22 -19.12
CA GLU A 248 2.62 -16.10 -20.22
C GLU A 248 3.79 -15.44 -20.95
N VAL A 249 4.92 -16.17 -21.08
CA VAL A 249 6.14 -15.64 -21.70
C VAL A 249 6.54 -16.52 -22.88
N VAL A 250 6.61 -15.91 -24.07
CA VAL A 250 7.07 -16.56 -25.30
C VAL A 250 8.35 -15.88 -25.78
N ASN A 251 9.44 -16.65 -25.83
CA ASN A 251 10.74 -16.19 -26.33
C ASN A 251 10.87 -16.44 -27.84
N LYS A 252 11.19 -15.37 -28.59
CA LYS A 252 11.45 -15.40 -30.04
C LYS A 252 12.76 -14.69 -30.35
N LYS A 253 13.88 -15.42 -30.33
CA LYS A 253 15.25 -14.91 -30.59
C LYS A 253 15.62 -13.72 -29.70
N ASN A 254 15.40 -12.50 -30.21
CA ASN A 254 15.73 -11.22 -29.56
C ASN A 254 14.47 -10.47 -29.06
N THR A 255 13.34 -11.18 -28.93
CA THR A 255 12.07 -10.59 -28.51
C THR A 255 11.37 -11.49 -27.52
N LEU A 256 10.95 -10.93 -26.39
CA LEU A 256 10.03 -11.56 -25.45
C LEU A 256 8.64 -11.00 -25.71
N LEU A 257 7.66 -11.89 -25.87
CA LEU A 257 6.24 -11.56 -25.85
C LEU A 257 5.70 -12.00 -24.49
N ILE A 258 5.26 -11.06 -23.68
CA ILE A 258 4.81 -11.29 -22.31
C ILE A 258 3.35 -10.88 -22.24
N THR A 259 2.46 -11.79 -21.88
CA THR A 259 1.03 -11.51 -21.72
C THR A 259 0.65 -11.64 -20.25
N PRO A 260 0.36 -10.53 -19.56
CA PRO A 260 -0.21 -10.58 -18.21
C PRO A 260 -1.70 -10.95 -18.28
N GLU A 261 -2.14 -11.78 -17.35
CA GLU A 261 -3.55 -12.09 -17.11
C GLU A 261 -3.87 -11.85 -15.62
N LEU A 262 -4.74 -10.89 -15.35
CA LEU A 262 -5.27 -10.59 -14.03
C LEU A 262 -6.80 -10.69 -14.05
N LYS A 263 -7.38 -11.43 -13.10
CA LYS A 263 -8.84 -11.69 -13.01
C LYS A 263 -9.53 -10.93 -11.88
N LEU A 264 -8.82 -10.01 -11.25
CA LEU A 264 -9.41 -9.15 -10.24
C LEU A 264 -10.36 -8.13 -10.88
N ASP A 265 -11.19 -7.53 -10.04
CA ASP A 265 -12.10 -6.47 -10.45
C ASP A 265 -11.32 -5.23 -10.92
N GLN A 266 -11.45 -4.90 -12.21
CA GLN A 266 -10.77 -3.79 -12.87
C GLN A 266 -11.20 -2.40 -12.37
N GLU A 267 -12.33 -2.30 -11.66
CA GLU A 267 -12.73 -1.03 -11.05
C GLU A 267 -12.07 -0.79 -9.68
N LEU A 268 -11.57 -1.87 -9.05
CA LEU A 268 -10.96 -1.82 -7.72
C LEU A 268 -9.44 -1.90 -7.77
N PHE A 269 -8.91 -2.80 -8.60
CA PHE A 269 -7.51 -3.13 -8.73
C PHE A 269 -6.99 -2.57 -10.04
N VAL A 270 -6.13 -1.56 -9.96
CA VAL A 270 -5.69 -0.75 -11.11
C VAL A 270 -4.21 -0.37 -11.01
N GLU A 271 -3.45 -0.96 -10.09
CA GLU A 271 -2.07 -0.59 -9.86
C GLU A 271 -1.17 -1.11 -10.99
N PRO A 272 -0.36 -0.23 -11.61
CA PRO A 272 0.70 -0.68 -12.49
C PRO A 272 1.69 -1.57 -11.72
N LEU A 273 2.06 -2.70 -12.34
CA LEU A 273 3.02 -3.64 -11.78
C LEU A 273 4.41 -3.43 -12.40
N THR A 274 5.47 -3.71 -11.65
CA THR A 274 6.83 -3.60 -12.18
C THR A 274 7.30 -4.96 -12.71
N MET A 275 7.66 -5.02 -13.99
CA MET A 275 8.33 -6.18 -14.58
C MET A 275 9.83 -6.13 -14.29
N VAL A 276 10.42 -7.28 -13.97
CA VAL A 276 11.86 -7.50 -13.87
C VAL A 276 12.26 -8.54 -14.90
N ILE A 277 13.22 -8.19 -15.75
CA ILE A 277 13.82 -9.12 -16.71
C ILE A 277 15.32 -9.19 -16.42
N THR A 278 15.81 -10.39 -16.10
CA THR A 278 17.24 -10.67 -15.89
C THR A 278 17.72 -11.74 -16.88
N GLY A 279 19.02 -11.76 -17.18
CA GLY A 279 19.58 -12.69 -18.15
C GLY A 279 20.92 -12.22 -18.72
N LYS A 280 21.12 -12.40 -20.03
CA LYS A 280 22.34 -11.95 -20.74
C LYS A 280 22.53 -10.44 -20.66
N GLU A 281 23.76 -9.96 -20.81
CA GLU A 281 24.08 -8.52 -20.84
C GLU A 281 23.17 -7.75 -21.82
N ILE A 282 22.46 -6.77 -21.27
CA ILE A 282 21.43 -6.03 -21.97
C ILE A 282 21.94 -4.64 -22.33
N LYS A 283 22.30 -4.43 -23.61
CA LYS A 283 22.79 -3.12 -24.05
C LYS A 283 21.66 -2.13 -24.38
N LYS A 284 20.58 -2.62 -25.00
CA LYS A 284 19.45 -1.78 -25.40
C LYS A 284 18.15 -2.57 -25.37
N VAL A 285 17.12 -1.96 -24.79
CA VAL A 285 15.76 -2.50 -24.76
C VAL A 285 14.77 -1.51 -25.35
N THR A 286 13.74 -2.03 -25.99
CA THR A 286 12.51 -1.29 -26.26
C THR A 286 11.32 -2.11 -25.82
N VAL A 287 10.48 -1.52 -24.97
CA VAL A 287 9.27 -2.14 -24.45
C VAL A 287 8.05 -1.41 -25.01
N LYS A 288 7.06 -2.17 -25.49
CA LYS A 288 5.75 -1.66 -25.87
C LYS A 288 4.66 -2.52 -25.25
N GLN A 289 3.59 -1.89 -24.77
CA GLN A 289 2.34 -2.57 -24.40
C GLN A 289 1.22 -2.01 -25.26
N GLY A 290 0.62 -2.87 -26.08
CA GLY A 290 -0.20 -2.44 -27.21
C GLY A 290 0.56 -1.45 -28.12
N LYS A 291 0.02 -0.23 -28.29
CA LYS A 291 0.64 0.84 -29.08
C LYS A 291 1.59 1.74 -28.27
N ARG A 292 1.53 1.70 -26.94
CA ARG A 292 2.29 2.59 -26.05
C ARG A 292 3.71 2.08 -25.87
N LYS A 293 4.70 2.96 -25.99
CA LYS A 293 6.09 2.69 -25.58
C LYS A 293 6.20 2.92 -24.08
N LEU A 294 6.73 1.94 -23.35
CA LEU A 294 6.92 2.04 -21.90
C LEU A 294 8.33 2.60 -21.59
N PRO A 295 8.47 3.49 -20.59
CA PRO A 295 9.77 3.84 -20.02
C PRO A 295 10.47 2.60 -19.47
N VAL A 296 11.79 2.56 -19.60
CA VAL A 296 12.60 1.42 -19.18
C VAL A 296 13.79 1.92 -18.38
N GLN A 297 14.07 1.26 -17.26
CA GLN A 297 15.31 1.40 -16.52
C GLN A 297 16.17 0.18 -16.79
N ILE A 298 17.45 0.40 -17.08
CA ILE A 298 18.42 -0.66 -17.34
C ILE A 298 19.52 -0.50 -16.30
N THR A 299 19.81 -1.56 -15.56
CA THR A 299 21.03 -1.71 -14.76
C THR A 299 21.90 -2.79 -15.41
N ASP A 300 23.07 -3.06 -14.85
CA ASP A 300 24.03 -4.00 -15.43
C ASP A 300 23.46 -5.43 -15.57
N ASP A 301 22.51 -5.80 -14.70
CA ASP A 301 21.98 -7.16 -14.55
C ASP A 301 20.47 -7.29 -14.83
N LYS A 302 19.72 -6.18 -14.88
CA LYS A 302 18.26 -6.20 -15.02
C LYS A 302 17.67 -5.06 -15.84
N VAL A 303 16.50 -5.35 -16.38
CA VAL A 303 15.60 -4.39 -17.02
C VAL A 303 14.33 -4.29 -16.21
N LEU A 304 13.94 -3.05 -15.90
CA LEU A 304 12.73 -2.72 -15.15
C LEU A 304 11.82 -1.83 -15.97
N PHE A 305 10.52 -2.11 -15.93
CA PHE A 305 9.49 -1.23 -16.47
C PHE A 305 8.14 -1.51 -15.82
N ASP A 306 7.32 -0.47 -15.66
CA ASP A 306 5.96 -0.62 -15.16
C ASP A 306 5.01 -0.95 -16.33
N PHE A 307 4.05 -1.85 -16.09
CA PHE A 307 3.06 -2.27 -17.06
C PHE A 307 1.66 -2.30 -16.44
N ASP A 308 0.64 -2.16 -17.29
CA ASP A 308 -0.76 -2.33 -16.92
C ASP A 308 -1.09 -3.84 -16.93
N PRO A 309 -1.49 -4.46 -15.81
CA PRO A 309 -1.82 -5.89 -15.78
C PRO A 309 -3.01 -6.28 -16.67
N TYR A 310 -3.85 -5.32 -17.07
CA TYR A 310 -4.95 -5.51 -18.02
C TYR A 310 -4.64 -5.00 -19.45
N GLY A 311 -3.47 -4.38 -19.64
CA GLY A 311 -3.08 -3.73 -20.90
C GLY A 311 -2.75 -4.68 -22.06
N GLY A 312 -2.94 -5.99 -21.86
CA GLY A 312 -2.64 -7.04 -22.84
C GLY A 312 -1.15 -7.23 -23.10
N MET A 313 -0.83 -7.83 -24.25
CA MET A 313 0.53 -8.28 -24.59
C MET A 313 1.56 -7.13 -24.58
N ILE A 314 2.68 -7.42 -23.93
CA ILE A 314 3.90 -6.62 -23.85
C ILE A 314 4.93 -7.22 -24.79
N LYS A 315 5.46 -6.39 -25.69
CA LYS A 315 6.57 -6.75 -26.58
C LYS A 315 7.85 -6.10 -26.09
N VAL A 316 8.81 -6.92 -25.68
CA VAL A 316 10.15 -6.51 -25.26
C VAL A 316 11.14 -6.91 -26.35
N THR A 317 11.80 -5.95 -26.98
CA THR A 317 12.85 -6.19 -27.98
C THR A 317 14.21 -5.88 -27.39
N LEU A 318 15.08 -6.89 -27.35
CA LEU A 318 16.40 -6.86 -26.71
C LEU A 318 17.50 -6.81 -27.78
N LYS A 319 18.54 -5.99 -27.58
CA LYS A 319 19.79 -6.07 -28.35
C LYS A 319 20.92 -6.53 -27.41
N ILE A 320 21.43 -7.73 -27.69
CA ILE A 320 22.50 -8.40 -26.93
C ILE A 320 23.86 -8.01 -27.55
N GLN A 321 24.91 -7.94 -26.73
CA GLN A 321 26.29 -7.81 -27.20
C GLN A 321 26.71 -9.12 -27.91
N LYS A 322 27.36 -8.99 -29.08
CA LYS A 322 27.91 -10.15 -29.82
C LYS A 322 29.18 -10.64 -29.15
#